data_AF-L8JSI6-F1
#
_entry.id   AF-L8JSI6-F1
#
_cell.length_a   1.000
_cell.length_b   1.000
_cell.length_c   1.000
_cell.angle_alpha   90.00
_cell.angle_beta   90.00
_cell.angle_gamma   90.00
#
_symmetry.space_group_name_H-M   'P 1'
#
loop_
_entity.id
_entity.type
_entity.pdbx_description
1 polymer ?
#
loop_
_entity_poly.entity_id
_entity_poly.type
_entity_poly.pdbx_seq_one_letter_code
_entity_poly.pdbx_strand_id
1 'polypeptide(L)' 'MQLIKGESSFWINQKKLTESRFGWQDEYYAVSVSESQVNRVREYIKNQEIHHQKKDFEQEHQEFVRRYGFSKS' A
#
# COMPACT_ATOMS: atom_id res chain seq x y z
N MET A 1 -1.95 11.85 -4.43
CA MET A 1 -2.84 10.88 -3.76
C MET A 1 -3.97 11.47 -2.93
N GLN A 2 -3.88 12.72 -2.46
CA GLN A 2 -4.88 13.32 -1.56
C GLN A 2 -6.33 13.23 -2.08
N LEU A 3 -6.56 13.47 -3.38
CA LEU A 3 -7.91 13.35 -3.95
C LEU A 3 -8.47 11.92 -3.87
N ILE A 4 -7.70 10.93 -4.33
CA ILE A 4 -8.14 9.53 -4.31
C ILE A 4 -8.35 9.05 -2.86
N LYS A 5 -7.42 9.37 -1.95
CA LYS A 5 -7.54 9.03 -0.53
C LYS A 5 -8.76 9.73 0.10
N GLY A 6 -8.94 11.02 -0.15
CA GLY A 6 -10.02 11.83 0.41
C GLY A 6 -11.40 11.39 -0.05
N GLU A 7 -11.60 11.26 -1.37
CA GLU A 7 -12.89 10.85 -1.96
C GLU A 7 -13.27 9.43 -1.51
N SER A 8 -12.32 8.49 -1.52
CA SER A 8 -12.59 7.12 -1.05
C SER A 8 -12.87 7.07 0.45
N SER A 9 -12.13 7.82 1.28
CA SER A 9 -12.44 7.91 2.71
C SER A 9 -13.83 8.52 2.95
N PHE A 10 -14.21 9.57 2.22
CA PHE A 10 -15.55 10.15 2.32
C PHE A 10 -16.63 9.12 1.98
N TRP A 11 -16.47 8.42 0.86
CA TRP A 11 -17.42 7.41 0.40
C TRP A 11 -17.54 6.22 1.37
N ILE A 12 -16.42 5.66 1.84
CA ILE A 12 -16.37 4.55 2.81
C ILE A 12 -17.11 4.94 4.10
N ASN A 13 -16.84 6.13 4.62
CA ASN A 13 -17.49 6.64 5.82
C ASN A 13 -18.99 6.90 5.61
N GLN A 14 -19.37 7.49 4.47
CA GLN A 14 -20.78 7.72 4.12
C GLN A 14 -21.56 6.41 4.03
N LYS A 15 -20.94 5.37 3.47
CA LYS A 15 -21.55 4.03 3.34
C LYS A 15 -21.44 3.18 4.61
N LYS A 16 -20.78 3.67 5.67
CA LYS A 16 -20.57 2.96 6.95
C LYS A 16 -19.99 1.55 6.75
N LEU A 17 -18.99 1.42 5.88
CA LEU A 17 -18.37 0.12 5.59
C LEU A 17 -17.41 -0.36 6.70
N THR A 18 -17.12 0.50 7.67
CA THR A 18 -16.27 0.23 8.83
C THR A 18 -17.00 0.66 10.10
N GLU A 19 -16.72 -0.01 11.22
CA GLU A 19 -17.32 0.31 12.53
C GLU A 19 -16.88 1.67 13.06
N SER A 20 -15.64 2.05 12.75
CA SER A 20 -15.02 3.32 13.11
C SER A 20 -14.86 4.23 11.89
N ARG A 21 -14.58 5.51 12.12
CA ARG A 21 -14.29 6.46 11.06
C ARG A 21 -13.01 6.03 10.34
N PHE A 22 -13.13 5.70 9.06
CA PHE A 22 -12.04 5.30 8.21
C PHE A 22 -11.21 6.51 7.74
N GLY A 23 -9.90 6.37 7.78
CA GLY A 23 -8.93 7.29 7.19
C GLY A 23 -7.74 6.50 6.67
N TRP A 24 -7.21 6.88 5.51
CA TRP A 24 -5.96 6.31 5.02
C TRP A 24 -4.79 6.78 5.87
N GLN A 25 -3.71 5.99 5.89
CA GLN A 25 -2.40 6.46 6.35
C GLN A 25 -1.99 7.71 5.55
N ASP A 26 -1.22 8.61 6.16
CA ASP A 26 -0.75 9.84 5.50
C ASP A 26 0.19 9.51 4.33
N GLU A 27 1.14 8.62 4.57
CA GLU A 27 2.18 8.22 3.63
C GLU A 27 1.66 7.27 2.52
N TYR A 28 2.35 7.23 1.39
CA TYR A 28 2.11 6.26 0.32
C TYR A 28 3.39 6.01 -0.47
N TYR A 29 3.48 4.82 -1.06
CA TYR A 29 4.56 4.46 -1.98
C TYR A 29 4.08 4.51 -3.42
N ALA A 30 4.90 5.09 -4.30
CA ALA A 30 4.69 5.09 -5.75
C ALA A 30 5.97 4.60 -6.43
N VAL A 31 5.84 3.52 -7.21
CA VAL A 31 6.98 2.87 -7.87
C VAL A 31 6.64 2.65 -9.33
N SER A 32 7.51 3.11 -10.23
CA SER A 32 7.42 2.79 -11.65
C SER A 32 8.11 1.46 -11.92
N VAL A 33 7.49 0.61 -12.74
CA VAL A 33 8.04 -0.70 -13.12
C VAL A 33 8.08 -0.81 -14.65
N SER A 34 9.12 -1.46 -15.18
CA SER A 34 9.17 -1.77 -16.61
C SER A 34 8.13 -2.83 -16.96
N GLU A 35 7.70 -2.87 -18.23
CA GLU A 35 6.72 -3.84 -18.73
C GLU A 35 7.12 -5.29 -18.40
N SER A 36 8.42 -5.60 -18.52
CA SER A 36 8.99 -6.91 -18.19
C SER A 36 8.79 -7.34 -16.72
N GLN A 37 8.55 -6.39 -15.81
CA GLN A 37 8.33 -6.67 -14.38
C GLN A 37 6.85 -6.78 -14.01
N VAL A 38 5.92 -6.45 -14.92
CA VAL A 38 4.48 -6.40 -14.61
C VAL A 38 3.97 -7.73 -14.05
N ASN A 39 4.30 -8.85 -14.70
CA ASN A 39 3.84 -10.17 -14.23
C ASN A 39 4.40 -10.52 -12.85
N ARG A 40 5.67 -10.18 -12.60
CA ARG A 40 6.30 -10.39 -11.29
C ARG A 40 5.62 -9.57 -10.19
N VAL A 41 5.30 -8.31 -10.48
CA VAL A 41 4.61 -7.42 -9.54
C VAL A 41 3.18 -7.90 -9.26
N ARG A 42 2.47 -8.38 -10.29
CA ARG A 42 1.13 -8.96 -10.12
C ARG A 42 1.13 -10.17 -9.20
N GLU A 43 2.06 -11.11 -9.42
CA GLU A 43 2.20 -12.29 -8.56
C GLU A 43 2.64 -11.90 -7.13
N TYR A 44 3.50 -10.89 -6.99
CA TYR A 44 3.86 -10.36 -5.68
C TYR A 44 2.63 -9.83 -4.93
N ILE A 45 1.80 -8.97 -5.56
CA ILE A 45 0.58 -8.40 -4.94
C ILE A 45 -0.40 -9.51 -4.58
N LYS A 46 -0.61 -10.48 -5.47
CA LYS A 46 -1.55 -11.59 -5.26
C LYS A 46 -1.19 -12.44 -4.03
N ASN A 47 0.10 -12.63 -3.76
CA ASN A 47 0.58 -13.48 -2.68
C ASN A 47 0.92 -12.70 -1.39
N GLN A 48 0.57 -11.40 -1.29
CA GLN A 48 0.86 -10.56 -0.12
C GLN A 48 0.27 -11.12 1.18
N GLU A 49 -0.95 -11.64 1.16
CA GLU A 49 -1.56 -12.21 2.36
C GLU A 49 -0.74 -13.38 2.92
N ILE A 50 -0.25 -14.27 2.05
CA ILE A 50 0.62 -15.40 2.44
C ILE A 50 1.99 -14.90 2.88
N HIS A 51 2.52 -13.86 2.23
CA HIS A 51 3.80 -13.25 2.60
C HIS A 51 3.75 -12.66 4.01
N HIS A 52 2.68 -11.93 4.33
CA HIS A 52 2.49 -11.25 5.62
C HIS A 52 2.15 -12.17 6.79
N GLN A 53 1.87 -13.45 6.52
CA GLN A 53 1.85 -14.48 7.58
C GLN A 53 3.24 -14.77 8.15
N LYS A 54 4.31 -14.48 7.39
CA LYS A 54 5.70 -14.81 7.76
C LYS A 54 6.57 -13.59 8.03
N LYS A 55 6.17 -12.42 7.52
CA LYS A 55 6.93 -11.18 7.60
C LYS A 55 5.99 -10.02 7.84
N ASP A 56 6.21 -9.25 8.90
CA ASP A 56 5.34 -8.12 9.17
C ASP A 56 5.61 -6.94 8.22
N PHE A 57 4.65 -6.01 8.20
CA PHE A 57 4.71 -4.83 7.36
C PHE A 57 5.92 -3.94 7.67
N GLU A 58 6.33 -3.80 8.92
CA GLU A 58 7.44 -2.92 9.32
C GLU A 58 8.78 -3.45 8.80
N GLN A 59 9.00 -4.77 8.90
CA GLN A 59 10.15 -5.45 8.33
C GLN A 59 10.19 -5.27 6.80
N GLU A 60 9.04 -5.40 6.14
CA GLU A 60 8.94 -5.21 4.71
C GLU A 60 9.23 -3.76 4.32
N HIS A 61 8.61 -2.81 5.01
CA HIS A 61 8.82 -1.38 4.86
C HIS A 61 10.30 -0.99 4.95
N GLN A 62 11.01 -1.45 5.98
CA GLN A 62 12.44 -1.19 6.15
C GLN A 62 13.28 -1.77 5.00
N GLU A 63 12.94 -2.95 4.51
CA GLU A 63 13.59 -3.52 3.33
C GLU A 63 13.32 -2.69 2.06
N PHE A 64 12.10 -2.22 1.87
CA PHE A 64 11.75 -1.35 0.73
C PHE A 64 12.52 -0.03 0.78
N VAL A 65 12.60 0.62 1.94
CA VAL A 65 13.41 1.83 2.15
C VAL A 65 14.87 1.57 1.81
N ARG A 66 15.45 0.47 2.29
CA ARG A 66 16.86 0.10 2.01
C ARG A 66 17.11 -0.21 0.53
N ARG A 67 16.18 -0.92 -0.13
CA ARG A 67 16.37 -1.40 -1.52
C ARG A 67 16.11 -0.32 -2.56
N TYR A 68 15.14 0.55 -2.32
CA TYR A 68 14.68 1.52 -3.32
C TYR A 68 14.95 2.98 -2.91
N GLY A 69 15.53 3.20 -1.73
CA GLY A 69 15.92 4.53 -1.28
C GLY A 69 14.73 5.45 -1.00
N PHE A 70 13.56 4.91 -0.65
CA PHE A 70 12.42 5.75 -0.32
C PHE A 70 12.75 6.59 0.92
N SER A 71 12.88 7.90 0.72
CA SER A 71 12.92 8.86 1.82
C SER A 71 11.49 9.12 2.31
N LYS A 72 11.28 9.14 3.63
CA LYS A 72 10.10 9.78 4.21
C LYS A 72 10.00 11.20 3.64
N SER A 73 8.86 11.55 3.07
CA SER A 73 8.57 12.89 2.57
C SER A 73 7.78 13.70 3.60
#